data_AF-A0A3A8KRL4-F1
#
_entry.id   AF-A0A3A8KRL4-F1
#
_cell.length_a   1.000
_cell.length_b   1.000
_cell.length_c   1.000
_cell.angle_alpha   90.00
_cell.angle_beta   90.00
_cell.angle_gamma   90.00
#
_symmetry.space_group_name_H-M   'P 1'
#
loop_
_entity.id
_entity.type
_entity.pdbx_description
1 polymer ?
#
loop_
_entity_poly.entity_id
_entity_poly.type
_entity_poly.pdbx_seq_one_letter_code
_entity_poly.pdbx_strand_id
1 'polypeptide(L)'
;MAAAPGARFPQGTARMEPGPAPHGLPDWGVQRCEECHAEQVTQWRASGHATARTDDVFQVAITEDRPAWCVQCHAPFARDLERGALPPDSPAEERGVTCAGCHAPLGKAKGSGDAKGSGDAKGAQAMPCAGCHQFGFPVLDSGGHRQRLSATQSQQDTVGEWTRWREQSGDTRHCTACHMPRGDHGLGGTRRTDSLKAALGVEQVRGALLPSLRDVGHAFPTGGRPA
;
A
#
# COMPACT_ATOMS: atom_id res chain seq x y z
N MET A 1 -17.47 -19.04 -22.75
CA MET A 1 -17.05 -19.33 -21.36
C MET A 1 -16.47 -18.05 -20.79
N ALA A 2 -17.18 -17.38 -19.90
CA ALA A 2 -16.73 -16.10 -19.33
C ALA A 2 -15.62 -16.36 -18.31
N ALA A 3 -14.52 -15.60 -18.40
CA ALA A 3 -13.37 -15.70 -17.52
C ALA A 3 -13.77 -15.48 -16.04
N ALA A 4 -13.16 -16.24 -15.13
CA ALA A 4 -13.45 -16.15 -13.70
C ALA A 4 -12.97 -14.80 -13.12
N PRO A 5 -13.75 -14.15 -12.24
CA PRO A 5 -13.41 -12.83 -11.67
C PRO A 5 -12.34 -12.91 -10.55
N GLY A 6 -11.44 -11.91 -10.50
CA GLY A 6 -10.23 -11.86 -9.68
C GLY A 6 -10.36 -11.37 -8.22
N ALA A 7 -9.22 -11.29 -7.52
CA ALA A 7 -9.10 -10.90 -6.11
C ALA A 7 -9.39 -9.41 -5.83
N ARG A 8 -9.78 -9.07 -4.57
CA ARG A 8 -10.04 -7.69 -4.09
C ARG A 8 -8.89 -6.73 -4.45
N PHE A 9 -7.67 -7.20 -4.22
CA PHE A 9 -6.45 -6.60 -4.74
C PHE A 9 -5.77 -7.65 -5.62
N PRO A 10 -5.58 -7.41 -6.92
CA PRO A 10 -5.04 -8.41 -7.84
C PRO A 10 -3.53 -8.64 -7.65
N GLN A 11 -2.91 -8.11 -6.59
CA GLN A 11 -1.47 -8.28 -6.30
C GLN A 11 -0.59 -7.85 -7.49
N GLY A 12 -0.99 -6.75 -8.14
CA GLY A 12 -0.33 -6.24 -9.33
C GLY A 12 -0.45 -7.14 -10.56
N THR A 13 -1.44 -8.04 -10.63
CA THR A 13 -1.69 -8.92 -11.80
C THR A 13 -2.71 -8.38 -12.78
N ALA A 14 -3.56 -7.46 -12.34
CA ALA A 14 -4.48 -6.73 -13.17
C ALA A 14 -4.67 -5.32 -12.61
N ARG A 15 -5.26 -4.44 -13.42
CA ARG A 15 -5.85 -3.19 -12.94
C ARG A 15 -6.97 -3.49 -11.94
N MET A 16 -7.11 -2.67 -10.90
CA MET A 16 -8.26 -2.73 -10.00
C MET A 16 -9.50 -2.15 -10.67
N GLU A 17 -10.65 -2.76 -10.42
CA GLU A 17 -11.94 -2.25 -10.90
C GLU A 17 -12.78 -1.83 -9.69
N PRO A 18 -13.12 -0.54 -9.56
CA PRO A 18 -13.91 -0.09 -8.43
C PRO A 18 -15.38 -0.47 -8.66
N GLY A 19 -16.08 -0.83 -7.58
CA GLY A 19 -17.54 -0.91 -7.62
C GLY A 19 -18.18 0.48 -7.81
N PRO A 20 -19.53 0.56 -7.81
CA PRO A 20 -20.24 1.82 -7.97
C PRO A 20 -19.75 2.89 -6.98
N ALA A 21 -19.67 4.14 -7.45
CA ALA A 21 -19.30 5.26 -6.60
C ALA A 21 -20.36 5.51 -5.52
N PRO A 22 -19.96 5.99 -4.33
CA PRO A 22 -20.88 6.15 -3.21
C PRO A 22 -21.79 7.37 -3.44
N HIS A 23 -22.88 7.45 -2.68
CA HIS A 23 -23.76 8.63 -2.64
C HIS A 23 -24.36 9.06 -4.00
N GLY A 24 -24.46 8.14 -4.98
CA GLY A 24 -25.01 8.44 -6.30
C GLY A 24 -24.08 9.25 -7.21
N LEU A 25 -22.80 9.37 -6.84
CA LEU A 25 -21.78 9.98 -7.71
C LEU A 25 -21.61 9.18 -9.00
N PRO A 26 -21.24 9.83 -10.12
CA PRO A 26 -21.07 9.15 -11.41
C PRO A 26 -19.80 8.29 -11.46
N ASP A 27 -18.78 8.64 -10.69
CA ASP A 27 -17.46 8.01 -10.74
C ASP A 27 -16.67 8.23 -9.42
N TRP A 28 -15.49 7.62 -9.36
CA TRP A 28 -14.54 7.68 -8.24
C TRP A 28 -13.45 8.75 -8.41
N GLY A 29 -13.66 9.73 -9.29
CA GLY A 29 -12.71 10.81 -9.52
C GLY A 29 -12.42 11.57 -8.23
N VAL A 30 -11.14 11.87 -7.97
CA VAL A 30 -10.71 12.57 -6.74
C VAL A 30 -11.44 13.90 -6.57
N GLN A 31 -11.74 14.59 -7.67
CA GLN A 31 -12.49 15.84 -7.67
C GLN A 31 -13.88 15.69 -7.05
N ARG A 32 -14.55 14.53 -7.25
CA ARG A 32 -15.85 14.23 -6.63
C ARG A 32 -15.75 14.10 -5.11
N CYS A 33 -14.64 13.54 -4.63
CA CYS A 33 -14.38 13.45 -3.21
C CYS A 33 -14.08 14.84 -2.61
N GLU A 34 -13.36 15.68 -3.35
CA GLU A 34 -12.94 17.03 -2.91
C GLU A 34 -14.12 17.97 -2.67
N GLU A 35 -15.23 17.79 -3.39
CA GLU A 35 -16.48 18.54 -3.22
C GLU A 35 -17.01 18.48 -1.77
N CYS A 36 -16.82 17.36 -1.06
CA CYS A 36 -17.29 17.17 0.33
C CYS A 36 -16.17 16.89 1.35
N HIS A 37 -14.99 16.45 0.91
CA HIS A 37 -13.86 15.99 1.73
C HIS A 37 -12.56 16.73 1.39
N ALA A 38 -12.64 18.06 1.19
CA ALA A 38 -11.52 18.90 0.75
C ALA A 38 -10.28 18.77 1.65
N GLU A 39 -10.46 18.67 2.96
CA GLU A 39 -9.35 18.50 3.91
C GLU A 39 -8.64 17.16 3.69
N GLN A 40 -9.38 16.06 3.59
CA GLN A 40 -8.82 14.72 3.38
C GLN A 40 -8.14 14.62 2.01
N VAL A 41 -8.71 15.24 0.97
CA VAL A 41 -8.08 15.30 -0.35
C VAL A 41 -6.79 16.11 -0.30
N THR A 42 -6.75 17.23 0.44
CA THR A 42 -5.53 18.02 0.63
C THR A 42 -4.44 17.21 1.33
N GLN A 43 -4.78 16.49 2.41
CA GLN A 43 -3.86 15.61 3.13
C GLN A 43 -3.36 14.45 2.23
N TRP A 44 -4.26 13.82 1.47
CA TRP A 44 -3.92 12.76 0.52
C TRP A 44 -2.97 13.25 -0.57
N ARG A 45 -3.21 14.44 -1.15
CA ARG A 45 -2.34 15.04 -2.19
C ARG A 45 -0.89 15.20 -1.71
N ALA A 46 -0.69 15.43 -0.41
CA ALA A 46 0.63 15.53 0.21
C ALA A 46 1.22 14.18 0.67
N SER A 47 0.50 13.08 0.48
CA SER A 47 0.93 11.74 0.89
C SER A 47 1.81 11.06 -0.17
N GLY A 48 2.57 10.05 0.26
CA GLY A 48 3.29 9.17 -0.66
C GLY A 48 2.37 8.34 -1.55
N HIS A 49 1.11 8.13 -1.17
CA HIS A 49 0.12 7.38 -1.96
C HIS A 49 -0.28 8.13 -3.22
N ALA A 50 -0.51 9.44 -3.13
CA ALA A 50 -0.88 10.27 -4.28
C ALA A 50 0.21 10.34 -5.37
N THR A 51 1.47 10.10 -4.97
CA THR A 51 2.65 10.20 -5.83
C THR A 51 3.35 8.86 -6.02
N ALA A 52 2.73 7.74 -5.61
CA ALA A 52 3.41 6.45 -5.52
C ALA A 52 4.01 5.97 -6.85
N ARG A 53 3.42 6.31 -8.01
CA ARG A 53 4.02 6.00 -9.32
C ARG A 53 4.96 7.09 -9.82
N THR A 54 4.83 8.34 -9.37
CA THR A 54 5.62 9.45 -9.91
C THR A 54 6.80 9.86 -9.04
N ASP A 55 6.98 9.27 -7.86
CA ASP A 55 8.11 9.60 -7.01
C ASP A 55 9.44 9.08 -7.56
N ASP A 56 10.51 9.83 -7.31
CA ASP A 56 11.84 9.58 -7.89
C ASP A 56 12.39 8.19 -7.53
N VAL A 57 12.12 7.71 -6.31
CA VAL A 57 12.61 6.38 -5.88
C VAL A 57 11.94 5.29 -6.70
N PHE A 58 10.62 5.39 -6.92
CA PHE A 58 9.91 4.47 -7.79
C PHE A 58 10.36 4.60 -9.25
N GLN A 59 10.54 5.81 -9.77
CA GLN A 59 10.96 6.04 -11.16
C GLN A 59 12.35 5.47 -11.44
N VAL A 60 13.26 5.50 -10.47
CA VAL A 60 14.54 4.79 -10.55
C VAL A 60 14.34 3.27 -10.44
N ALA A 61 13.47 2.79 -9.56
CA ALA A 61 13.27 1.35 -9.38
C ALA A 61 12.59 0.66 -10.59
N ILE A 62 11.73 1.38 -11.33
CA ILE A 62 10.99 0.85 -12.48
C ILE A 62 11.79 0.89 -13.79
N THR A 63 13.04 1.36 -13.80
CA THR A 63 13.90 1.28 -14.99
C THR A 63 14.34 -0.15 -15.30
N GLU A 64 14.16 -1.08 -14.35
CA GLU A 64 14.32 -2.52 -14.54
C GLU A 64 13.16 -3.13 -15.33
N ASP A 65 13.41 -4.22 -16.05
CA ASP A 65 12.67 -4.67 -17.25
C ASP A 65 11.22 -5.18 -17.08
N ARG A 66 10.46 -4.77 -16.06
CA ARG A 66 9.11 -5.33 -15.75
C ARG A 66 8.10 -4.30 -15.20
N PRO A 67 7.72 -3.25 -15.96
CA PRO A 67 7.01 -2.09 -15.42
C PRO A 67 5.54 -2.36 -15.01
N ALA A 68 4.84 -3.23 -15.75
CA ALA A 68 3.39 -3.35 -15.62
C ALA A 68 2.90 -3.74 -14.22
N TRP A 69 3.57 -4.70 -13.56
CA TRP A 69 3.13 -5.15 -12.23
C TRP A 69 3.47 -4.14 -11.12
N CYS A 70 4.61 -3.44 -11.26
CA CYS A 70 5.03 -2.36 -10.35
C CYS A 70 3.99 -1.24 -10.37
N VAL A 71 3.58 -0.83 -11.58
CA VAL A 71 2.54 0.19 -11.78
C VAL A 71 1.22 -0.23 -11.15
N GLN A 72 0.81 -1.49 -11.27
CA GLN A 72 -0.47 -1.94 -10.71
C GLN A 72 -0.51 -1.96 -9.17
N CYS A 73 0.63 -1.88 -8.49
CA CYS A 73 0.68 -1.62 -7.04
C CYS A 73 0.79 -0.12 -6.72
N HIS A 74 1.54 0.64 -7.52
CA HIS A 74 1.83 2.06 -7.27
C HIS A 74 0.80 3.03 -7.86
N ALA A 75 -0.05 2.57 -8.78
CA ALA A 75 -1.16 3.28 -9.39
C ALA A 75 -2.22 2.22 -9.82
N PRO A 76 -2.97 1.64 -8.87
CA PRO A 76 -3.78 0.45 -9.11
C PRO A 76 -4.91 0.61 -10.14
N PHE A 77 -5.31 1.85 -10.45
CA PHE A 77 -6.32 2.17 -11.45
C PHE A 77 -5.73 2.72 -12.75
N ALA A 78 -4.39 2.76 -12.88
CA ALA A 78 -3.69 3.18 -14.08
C ALA A 78 -4.09 2.31 -15.27
N ARG A 79 -4.24 2.95 -16.43
CA ARG A 79 -4.41 2.31 -17.73
C ARG A 79 -3.09 2.26 -18.47
N ASP A 80 -2.26 3.29 -18.28
CA ASP A 80 -0.89 3.31 -18.77
C ASP A 80 -0.02 2.47 -17.84
N LEU A 81 0.55 1.38 -18.34
CA LEU A 81 1.42 0.47 -17.61
C LEU A 81 2.89 0.61 -18.01
N GLU A 82 3.20 1.58 -18.87
CA GLU A 82 4.53 1.83 -19.37
C GLU A 82 5.39 2.52 -18.31
N ARG A 83 6.71 2.33 -18.46
CA ARG A 83 7.72 3.01 -17.65
C ARG A 83 7.91 4.45 -18.12
N GLY A 84 8.38 5.29 -17.20
CA GLY A 84 8.84 6.64 -17.49
C GLY A 84 7.84 7.71 -17.06
N ALA A 85 8.16 8.94 -17.49
CA ALA A 85 7.41 10.12 -17.11
C ALA A 85 6.01 10.11 -17.74
N LEU A 86 5.01 10.39 -16.91
CA LEU A 86 3.65 10.62 -17.35
C LEU A 86 3.50 12.05 -17.89
N PRO A 87 2.59 12.28 -18.86
CA PRO A 87 2.16 13.62 -19.22
C PRO A 87 1.81 14.50 -18.00
N PRO A 88 2.15 15.80 -18.01
CA PRO A 88 1.86 16.70 -16.89
C PRO A 88 0.37 16.81 -16.52
N ASP A 89 -0.53 16.48 -17.44
CA ASP A 89 -1.98 16.48 -17.30
C ASP A 89 -2.60 15.09 -17.07
N SER A 90 -1.78 14.04 -16.94
CA SER A 90 -2.29 12.70 -16.59
C SER A 90 -3.13 12.74 -15.32
N PRO A 91 -4.25 12.02 -15.28
CA PRO A 91 -5.18 12.07 -14.17
C PRO A 91 -4.61 11.37 -12.93
N ALA A 92 -5.24 11.57 -11.77
CA ALA A 92 -4.72 11.12 -10.48
C ALA A 92 -4.51 9.60 -10.40
N GLU A 93 -5.39 8.83 -11.03
CA GLU A 93 -5.33 7.37 -11.12
C GLU A 93 -4.10 6.84 -11.85
N GLU A 94 -3.48 7.65 -12.72
CA GLU A 94 -2.22 7.28 -13.37
C GLU A 94 -1.01 7.56 -12.47
N ARG A 95 -1.13 8.49 -11.52
CA ARG A 95 0.01 8.99 -10.72
C ARG A 95 0.21 8.26 -9.40
N GLY A 96 -0.84 7.63 -8.87
CA GLY A 96 -0.80 7.08 -7.53
C GLY A 96 -2.03 6.28 -7.13
N VAL A 97 -2.08 5.94 -5.85
CA VAL A 97 -3.22 5.32 -5.19
C VAL A 97 -4.23 6.42 -4.82
N THR A 98 -5.37 6.46 -5.51
CA THR A 98 -6.46 7.43 -5.28
C THR A 98 -7.40 6.99 -4.16
N CYS A 99 -8.40 7.83 -3.83
CA CYS A 99 -9.43 7.55 -2.81
C CYS A 99 -10.09 6.16 -3.02
N ALA A 100 -10.37 5.82 -4.28
CA ALA A 100 -10.96 4.54 -4.67
C ALA A 100 -10.11 3.34 -4.28
N GLY A 101 -8.79 3.50 -4.19
CA GLY A 101 -7.86 2.41 -3.87
C GLY A 101 -8.08 1.85 -2.48
N CYS A 102 -8.57 2.69 -1.57
CA CYS A 102 -8.87 2.31 -0.20
C CYS A 102 -10.38 2.18 0.06
N HIS A 103 -11.19 3.10 -0.49
CA HIS A 103 -12.61 3.23 -0.16
C HIS A 103 -13.56 2.49 -1.09
N ALA A 104 -13.15 2.16 -2.31
CA ALA A 104 -14.08 1.50 -3.22
C ALA A 104 -14.49 0.13 -2.69
N PRO A 105 -15.78 -0.24 -2.78
CA PRO A 105 -16.17 -1.62 -2.67
C PRO A 105 -15.59 -2.34 -3.87
N LEU A 106 -14.47 -3.01 -3.63
CA LEU A 106 -13.83 -3.89 -4.60
C LEU A 106 -14.63 -5.20 -4.57
N GLY A 107 -15.04 -5.71 -5.73
CA GLY A 107 -16.05 -6.79 -5.85
C GLY A 107 -15.83 -7.99 -4.90
N LYS A 108 -16.92 -8.67 -4.51
CA LYS A 108 -16.84 -9.87 -3.64
C LYS A 108 -16.28 -11.06 -4.43
N ALA A 109 -15.18 -11.65 -3.96
CA ALA A 109 -14.69 -12.92 -4.47
C ALA A 109 -15.60 -14.09 -4.05
N LYS A 110 -15.84 -15.05 -4.96
CA LYS A 110 -16.12 -16.45 -4.56
C LYS A 110 -14.89 -17.27 -4.92
N GLY A 111 -14.33 -17.99 -3.94
CA GLY A 111 -13.14 -18.80 -4.12
C GLY A 111 -11.85 -18.17 -3.57
N SER A 112 -11.92 -17.44 -2.45
CA SER A 112 -10.75 -17.30 -1.57
C SER A 112 -10.39 -18.69 -1.03
N GLY A 113 -9.81 -19.53 -1.88
CA GLY A 113 -9.12 -20.73 -1.47
C GLY A 113 -8.07 -20.30 -0.45
N ASP A 114 -8.01 -21.05 0.64
CA ASP A 114 -7.22 -20.77 1.82
C ASP A 114 -5.82 -20.30 1.43
N ALA A 115 -5.60 -18.98 1.52
CA ALA A 115 -4.26 -18.50 1.77
C ALA A 115 -3.90 -19.09 3.14
N LYS A 116 -3.20 -20.23 3.14
CA LYS A 116 -2.49 -20.74 4.31
C LYS A 116 -1.35 -19.76 4.60
N GLY A 117 -1.73 -18.61 5.13
CA GLY A 117 -0.89 -17.64 5.82
C GLY A 117 -1.52 -17.42 7.19
N SER A 118 -0.79 -17.85 8.22
CA SER A 118 -1.02 -17.63 9.65
C SER A 118 -2.39 -17.07 10.06
N GLY A 119 -3.27 -17.97 10.56
CA GLY A 119 -4.27 -17.83 11.64
C GLY A 119 -5.18 -16.60 11.76
N ASP A 120 -4.67 -15.38 11.58
CA ASP A 120 -5.32 -14.11 11.91
C ASP A 120 -5.72 -13.30 10.69
N ALA A 121 -5.55 -13.89 9.51
CA ALA A 121 -5.72 -13.22 8.25
C ALA A 121 -7.16 -12.69 8.06
N LYS A 122 -8.18 -13.25 8.73
CA LYS A 122 -9.58 -12.77 8.61
C LYS A 122 -9.82 -11.35 9.14
N GLY A 123 -9.07 -10.91 10.16
CA GLY A 123 -9.12 -9.52 10.64
C GLY A 123 -8.31 -8.55 9.78
N ALA A 124 -7.18 -9.04 9.24
CA ALA A 124 -6.29 -8.27 8.36
C ALA A 124 -6.81 -8.14 6.91
N GLN A 125 -7.60 -9.10 6.42
CA GLN A 125 -8.22 -9.12 5.09
C GLN A 125 -9.36 -8.10 4.91
N ALA A 126 -9.87 -7.56 6.01
CA ALA A 126 -10.80 -6.43 5.98
C ALA A 126 -10.10 -5.08 5.75
N MET A 127 -8.79 -4.98 6.06
CA MET A 127 -8.04 -3.74 5.95
C MET A 127 -7.56 -3.48 4.52
N PRO A 128 -7.83 -2.29 3.93
CA PRO A 128 -7.42 -1.97 2.57
C PRO A 128 -5.88 -1.96 2.40
N CYS A 129 -5.12 -1.77 3.48
CA CYS A 129 -3.66 -1.67 3.45
C CYS A 129 -2.97 -3.00 3.12
N ALA A 130 -3.54 -4.13 3.55
CA ALA A 130 -2.88 -5.44 3.47
C ALA A 130 -2.67 -5.92 2.03
N GLY A 131 -3.52 -5.48 1.10
CA GLY A 131 -3.36 -5.81 -0.33
C GLY A 131 -2.04 -5.31 -0.90
N CYS A 132 -1.60 -4.13 -0.48
CA CYS A 132 -0.36 -3.51 -0.94
C CYS A 132 0.83 -3.73 0.00
N HIS A 133 0.59 -3.97 1.29
CA HIS A 133 1.65 -4.03 2.32
C HIS A 133 1.99 -5.45 2.81
N GLN A 134 1.47 -6.49 2.16
CA GLN A 134 1.80 -7.88 2.44
C GLN A 134 1.89 -8.69 1.16
N PHE A 135 3.10 -8.88 0.63
CA PHE A 135 3.30 -9.63 -0.61
C PHE A 135 4.70 -10.22 -0.74
N GLY A 136 4.80 -11.33 -1.47
CA GLY A 136 6.06 -12.02 -1.75
C GLY A 136 6.78 -11.50 -2.99
N PHE A 137 8.05 -11.85 -3.12
CA PHE A 137 8.81 -11.60 -4.35
C PHE A 137 8.18 -12.28 -5.57
N PRO A 138 8.24 -11.67 -6.76
CA PRO A 138 7.77 -12.30 -7.98
C PRO A 138 8.61 -13.53 -8.33
N VAL A 139 7.93 -14.63 -8.60
CA VAL A 139 8.52 -15.84 -9.20
C VAL A 139 8.35 -15.72 -10.71
N LEU A 140 9.49 -15.74 -11.40
CA LEU A 140 9.59 -15.50 -12.83
C LEU A 140 9.86 -16.80 -13.59
N ASP A 141 9.37 -16.91 -14.82
CA ASP A 141 9.82 -17.94 -15.74
C ASP A 141 11.16 -17.58 -16.41
N SER A 142 11.66 -18.48 -17.27
CA SER A 142 12.91 -18.27 -18.01
C SER A 142 12.87 -17.10 -18.99
N GLY A 143 11.67 -16.67 -19.41
CA GLY A 143 11.45 -15.46 -20.21
C GLY A 143 11.31 -14.19 -19.37
N GLY A 144 11.41 -14.30 -18.04
CA GLY A 144 11.25 -13.18 -17.14
C GLY A 144 9.80 -12.76 -16.92
N HIS A 145 8.80 -13.54 -17.34
CA HIS A 145 7.42 -13.21 -17.03
C HIS A 145 7.05 -13.66 -15.62
N ARG A 146 6.36 -12.81 -14.86
CA ARG A 146 5.89 -13.18 -13.53
C ARG A 146 4.78 -14.21 -13.62
N GLN A 147 5.04 -15.38 -13.03
CA GLN A 147 4.08 -16.47 -12.94
C GLN A 147 3.23 -16.38 -11.66
N ARG A 148 3.85 -16.03 -10.53
CA ARG A 148 3.19 -15.90 -9.22
C ARG A 148 4.02 -15.05 -8.26
N LEU A 149 3.50 -14.82 -7.06
CA LEU A 149 4.30 -14.32 -5.94
C LEU A 149 4.80 -15.49 -5.07
N SER A 150 5.94 -15.30 -4.41
CA SER A 150 6.48 -16.26 -3.46
C SER A 150 5.62 -16.30 -2.20
N ALA A 151 5.34 -17.51 -1.70
CA ALA A 151 4.65 -17.69 -0.42
C ALA A 151 5.62 -17.70 0.78
N THR A 152 6.93 -17.81 0.51
CA THR A 152 7.97 -18.02 1.53
C THR A 152 9.02 -16.91 1.57
N GLN A 153 9.17 -16.15 0.48
CA GLN A 153 10.08 -15.01 0.41
C GLN A 153 9.25 -13.72 0.29
N SER A 154 9.09 -13.02 1.41
CA SER A 154 8.34 -11.77 1.48
C SER A 154 9.15 -10.60 0.88
N GLN A 155 8.55 -9.89 -0.07
CA GLN A 155 9.08 -8.59 -0.51
C GLN A 155 8.60 -7.47 0.40
N GLN A 156 7.36 -7.55 0.89
CA GLN A 156 6.85 -6.75 2.01
C GLN A 156 6.12 -7.66 3.00
N ASP A 157 6.47 -7.53 4.29
CA ASP A 157 5.92 -8.33 5.39
C ASP A 157 5.32 -7.46 6.50
N THR A 158 4.91 -6.21 6.21
CA THR A 158 4.53 -5.25 7.23
C THR A 158 3.33 -5.72 8.07
N VAL A 159 2.37 -6.44 7.46
CA VAL A 159 1.23 -7.01 8.19
C VAL A 159 1.67 -8.18 9.07
N GLY A 160 2.59 -9.02 8.57
CA GLY A 160 3.21 -10.09 9.35
C GLY A 160 4.01 -9.55 10.54
N GLU A 161 4.78 -8.49 10.35
CA GLU A 161 5.51 -7.78 11.41
C GLU A 161 4.58 -7.20 12.46
N TRP A 162 3.48 -6.55 12.03
CA TRP A 162 2.46 -6.04 12.94
C TRP A 162 1.76 -7.14 13.73
N THR A 163 1.51 -8.29 13.10
CA THR A 163 0.89 -9.43 13.78
C THR A 163 1.79 -9.97 14.87
N ARG A 164 3.09 -10.15 14.59
CA ARG A 164 4.08 -10.58 15.59
C ARG A 164 4.23 -9.57 16.73
N TRP A 165 4.24 -8.27 16.42
CA TRP A 165 4.29 -7.22 17.44
C TRP A 165 3.05 -7.23 18.33
N ARG A 166 1.86 -7.36 17.76
CA ARG A 166 0.59 -7.46 18.50
C ARG A 166 0.60 -8.65 19.46
N GLU A 167 1.06 -9.81 19.00
CA GLU A 167 1.18 -11.02 19.82
C GLU A 167 2.17 -10.86 20.98
N GLN A 168 3.30 -10.19 20.74
CA GLN A 168 4.36 -10.01 21.75
C GLN A 168 4.03 -8.92 22.77
N SER A 169 3.40 -7.82 22.33
CA SER A 169 3.12 -6.65 23.17
C SER A 169 1.75 -6.70 23.84
N GLY A 170 0.80 -7.45 23.28
CA GLY A 170 -0.61 -7.40 23.67
C GLY A 170 -1.37 -6.15 23.18
N ASP A 171 -0.71 -5.25 22.44
CA ASP A 171 -1.32 -4.03 21.91
C ASP A 171 -2.15 -4.33 20.66
N THR A 172 -3.41 -3.89 20.65
CA THR A 172 -4.39 -4.19 19.60
C THR A 172 -4.60 -3.06 18.60
N ARG A 173 -3.83 -1.96 18.68
CA ARG A 173 -3.94 -0.84 17.73
C ARG A 173 -3.74 -1.32 16.29
N HIS A 174 -4.62 -0.84 15.41
CA HIS A 174 -4.54 -1.05 13.96
C HIS A 174 -3.68 0.01 13.27
N CYS A 175 -3.30 -0.22 12.01
CA CYS A 175 -2.49 0.69 11.21
C CYS A 175 -3.04 2.13 11.21
N THR A 176 -4.37 2.29 11.14
CA THR A 176 -5.04 3.60 11.08
C THR A 176 -4.93 4.38 12.39
N ALA A 177 -4.73 3.72 13.54
CA ALA A 177 -4.55 4.41 14.81
C ALA A 177 -3.25 5.24 14.84
N CYS A 178 -2.19 4.75 14.17
CA CYS A 178 -0.90 5.43 14.09
C CYS A 178 -0.72 6.24 12.80
N HIS A 179 -1.18 5.73 11.66
CA HIS A 179 -0.96 6.37 10.35
C HIS A 179 -2.11 7.28 9.89
N MET A 180 -3.28 7.23 10.53
CA MET A 180 -4.42 8.12 10.26
C MET A 180 -4.96 8.75 11.55
N PRO A 181 -4.11 9.33 12.42
CA PRO A 181 -4.56 9.86 13.69
C PRO A 181 -5.58 10.97 13.43
N ARG A 182 -6.73 10.90 14.12
CA ARG A 182 -7.87 11.83 13.93
C ARG A 182 -8.39 11.89 12.48
N GLY A 183 -8.17 10.85 11.68
CA GLY A 183 -8.62 10.78 10.28
C GLY A 183 -7.69 11.45 9.26
N ASP A 184 -6.42 11.73 9.61
CA ASP A 184 -5.43 12.28 8.68
C ASP A 184 -5.16 11.33 7.51
N HIS A 185 -5.31 11.81 6.27
CA HIS A 185 -5.02 11.05 5.04
C HIS A 185 -3.60 11.30 4.52
N GLY A 186 -2.75 12.00 5.29
CA GLY A 186 -1.35 12.22 4.95
C GLY A 186 -0.51 10.95 5.04
N LEU A 187 -0.94 9.95 5.82
CA LEU A 187 -0.38 8.59 5.88
C LEU A 187 1.15 8.61 6.03
N GLY A 188 1.61 9.42 6.98
CA GLY A 188 3.03 9.67 7.21
C GLY A 188 3.82 8.38 7.45
N GLY A 189 4.97 8.28 6.78
CA GLY A 189 5.90 7.17 6.89
C GLY A 189 7.34 7.66 6.80
N THR A 190 8.25 6.85 6.26
CA THR A 190 9.69 7.14 6.21
C THR A 190 10.07 8.37 5.38
N ARG A 191 9.18 8.88 4.52
CA ARG A 191 9.41 10.12 3.76
C ARG A 191 8.97 11.40 4.48
N ARG A 192 8.44 11.30 5.70
CA ARG A 192 8.13 12.46 6.53
C ARG A 192 9.08 12.47 7.73
N THR A 193 10.00 13.43 7.74
CA THR A 193 11.01 13.59 8.81
C THR A 193 10.35 13.65 10.20
N ASP A 194 9.20 14.30 10.32
CA ASP A 194 8.48 14.38 11.60
C ASP A 194 7.94 13.01 12.05
N SER A 195 7.50 12.17 11.11
CA SER A 195 7.11 10.78 11.39
C SER A 195 8.30 9.94 11.85
N LEU A 196 9.48 10.13 11.26
CA LEU A 196 10.72 9.46 11.71
C LEU A 196 11.16 9.92 13.10
N LYS A 197 11.13 11.23 13.36
CA LYS A 197 11.46 11.80 14.68
C LYS A 197 10.49 11.34 15.76
N ALA A 198 9.19 11.24 15.45
CA ALA A 198 8.19 10.74 16.37
C ALA A 198 8.42 9.27 16.75
N ALA A 199 8.97 8.46 15.83
CA ALA A 199 9.24 7.05 16.05
C ALA A 199 10.54 6.78 16.85
N LEU A 200 11.49 7.73 16.88
CA LEU A 200 12.81 7.53 17.50
C LEU A 200 12.93 8.27 18.84
N GLY A 201 13.09 7.53 19.93
CA GLY A 201 13.62 8.05 21.18
C GLY A 201 15.15 8.01 21.17
N VAL A 202 15.81 9.04 21.72
CA VAL A 202 17.26 9.02 21.94
C VAL A 202 17.53 9.47 23.36
N GLU A 203 18.20 8.62 24.13
CA GLU A 203 18.59 8.92 25.51
C GLU A 203 20.11 8.96 25.62
N GLN A 204 20.66 9.94 26.33
CA GLN A 204 22.09 9.99 26.59
C GLN A 204 22.40 9.31 27.93
N VAL A 205 23.22 8.26 27.90
CA VAL A 205 23.63 7.50 29.09
C VAL A 205 25.15 7.39 29.11
N ARG A 206 25.78 8.00 30.13
CA ARG A 206 27.24 7.95 30.36
C ARG A 206 28.09 8.31 29.12
N GLY A 207 27.66 9.34 28.38
CA GLY A 207 28.35 9.80 27.17
C GLY A 207 28.02 9.01 25.89
N ALA A 208 27.19 7.98 25.96
CA ALA A 208 26.67 7.26 24.80
C ALA A 208 25.23 7.68 24.47
N LEU A 209 24.84 7.58 23.20
CA LEU A 209 23.45 7.75 22.76
C LEU A 209 22.80 6.37 22.62
N LEU A 210 21.66 6.17 23.27
CA LEU A 210 20.85 4.96 23.22
C LEU A 210 19.56 5.25 22.43
N PRO A 211 19.46 4.80 21.18
CA PRO A 211 18.23 4.91 20.41
C PRO A 211 17.19 3.87 20.88
N SER A 212 15.92 4.27 20.89
CA SER A 212 14.77 3.40 21.14
C SER A 212 13.65 3.72 20.15
N LEU A 213 12.73 2.78 19.95
CA LEU A 213 11.54 3.00 19.13
C LEU A 213 10.34 3.29 20.03
N ARG A 214 9.50 4.23 19.60
CA ARG A 214 8.26 4.63 20.29
C ARG A 214 7.10 4.51 19.33
N ASP A 215 6.03 3.87 19.78
CA ASP A 215 4.78 3.73 19.00
C ASP A 215 4.97 3.13 17.59
N VAL A 216 5.94 2.21 17.46
CA VAL A 216 6.18 1.45 16.21
C VAL A 216 5.68 0.02 16.39
N GLY A 217 4.64 -0.32 15.63
CA GLY A 217 4.00 -1.63 15.68
C GLY A 217 4.45 -2.61 14.61
N HIS A 218 5.58 -2.39 13.93
CA HIS A 218 6.15 -3.25 12.88
C HIS A 218 7.68 -3.10 12.88
N ALA A 219 8.43 -3.72 11.96
CA ALA A 219 9.88 -3.52 11.92
C ALA A 219 10.23 -2.05 11.61
N PHE A 220 11.40 -1.58 12.04
CA PHE A 220 11.89 -0.24 11.71
C PHE A 220 13.30 -0.32 11.10
N PRO A 221 13.47 0.02 9.81
CA PRO A 221 12.40 0.28 8.83
C PRO A 221 11.60 -0.99 8.49
N THR A 222 10.34 -0.82 8.08
CA THR A 222 9.52 -1.86 7.41
C THR A 222 9.48 -1.58 5.90
N GLY A 223 8.86 -2.49 5.14
CA GLY A 223 8.64 -2.34 3.70
C GLY A 223 9.51 -3.29 2.90
N GLY A 224 10.13 -2.77 1.84
CA GLY A 224 10.92 -3.55 0.89
C GLY A 224 12.06 -4.30 1.58
N ARG A 225 12.03 -5.63 1.52
CA ARG A 225 13.10 -6.50 1.99
C ARG A 225 14.12 -6.74 0.86
N PRO A 226 15.41 -6.96 1.18
CA PRO A 226 16.34 -7.50 0.19
C PRO A 226 15.95 -8.94 -0.17
N ALA A 227 16.15 -9.30 -1.45
CA ALA A 227 15.87 -10.63 -1.98
C ALA A 227 16.92 -11.67 -1.55
#